data_AF-A0A2B4S7Q2-F1
#
_entry.id   AF-A0A2B4S7Q2-F1
#
_cell.length_a   1.000
_cell.length_b   1.000
_cell.length_c   1.000
_cell.angle_alpha   90.00
_cell.angle_beta   90.00
_cell.angle_gamma   90.00
#
_symmetry.space_group_name_H-M   'P 1'
#
loop_
_entity.id
_entity.type
_entity.pdbx_description
1 polymer ?
#
loop_
_entity_poly.entity_id
_entity_poly.type
_entity_poly.pdbx_seq_one_letter_code
_entity_poly.pdbx_strand_id
1 'polypeptide(L)'
;LGRYDKAQEYQEKALAIRKEMGEKEGEAASYGNLGTLFRSLGRYDKAQEYQEKALAIRIEICDKEGEAASYGNLGALFESLGRYDKAQEYQEKALAIRIEMGNRKGQAVSYANLGTLFGWLGEHDEAFRYFDAALLITKSIGCRRTEAIIYGKLAVLFFSSGKFLKGDDYLKKARGIRMKLGDRGGEAEDYRNLGVISFQRGEYTKAQEYLEKALGIHLKMGHRAEEALEYSYIATQIMVDSKMLRGHRQDVVVKKEAIIRGLHQSKR
;
A
#
# COMPACT_ATOMS: atom_id res chain seq x y z
N LEU A 1 7.04 13.93 -13.41
CA LEU A 1 6.22 14.64 -14.40
C LEU A 1 6.61 14.18 -15.82
N GLY A 2 7.75 14.57 -16.39
CA GLY A 2 8.07 14.25 -17.80
C GLY A 2 8.15 12.77 -18.26
N ARG A 3 8.22 11.76 -17.37
CA ARG A 3 8.08 10.34 -17.76
C ARG A 3 6.61 9.88 -17.80
N TYR A 4 5.77 10.41 -16.91
CA TYR A 4 4.33 10.11 -16.89
C TYR A 4 3.60 10.76 -18.05
N ASP A 5 4.01 11.98 -18.42
CA ASP A 5 3.45 12.69 -19.59
C ASP A 5 3.73 11.92 -20.89
N LYS A 6 4.95 11.40 -21.05
CA LYS A 6 5.31 10.51 -22.17
C LYS A 6 4.55 9.19 -22.14
N ALA A 7 4.40 8.57 -20.96
CA ALA A 7 3.64 7.33 -20.84
C ALA A 7 2.16 7.54 -21.23
N GLN A 8 1.57 8.66 -20.81
CA GLN A 8 0.22 9.05 -21.22
C GLN A 8 0.14 9.21 -22.74
N GLU A 9 1.04 10.00 -23.34
CA GLU A 9 1.08 10.26 -24.77
C GLU A 9 1.19 8.97 -25.60
N TYR A 10 2.11 8.07 -25.24
CA TYR A 10 2.27 6.80 -25.94
C TYR A 10 1.04 5.90 -25.77
N GLN A 11 0.40 5.91 -24.60
CA GLN A 11 -0.78 5.10 -24.36
C GLN A 11 -2.01 5.63 -25.10
N GLU A 12 -2.16 6.95 -25.23
CA GLU A 12 -3.19 7.60 -26.04
C GLU A 12 -2.98 7.36 -27.54
N LYS A 13 -1.73 7.41 -28.04
CA LYS A 13 -1.40 7.05 -29.42
C LYS A 13 -1.70 5.58 -29.72
N ALA A 14 -1.28 4.67 -28.84
CA ALA A 14 -1.59 3.25 -28.98
C ALA A 14 -3.11 3.00 -28.96
N LEU A 15 -3.85 3.70 -28.10
CA LEU A 15 -5.31 3.64 -28.07
C LEU A 15 -5.92 4.08 -29.41
N ALA A 16 -5.48 5.20 -29.98
CA ALA A 16 -5.99 5.69 -31.27
C ALA A 16 -5.79 4.66 -32.39
N ILE A 17 -4.58 4.10 -32.52
CA ILE A 17 -4.26 3.09 -33.53
C ILE A 17 -5.12 1.83 -33.36
N ARG A 18 -5.27 1.34 -32.12
CA ARG A 18 -6.09 0.14 -31.84
C ARG A 18 -7.56 0.35 -32.18
N LYS A 19 -8.09 1.55 -31.94
CA LYS A 19 -9.45 1.91 -32.36
C LYS A 19 -9.60 1.93 -33.87
N GLU A 20 -8.63 2.49 -34.60
CA GLU A 20 -8.62 2.48 -36.08
C GLU A 20 -8.55 1.06 -36.64
N MET A 21 -7.78 0.17 -36.00
CA MET A 21 -7.66 -1.23 -36.38
C MET A 21 -8.85 -2.11 -35.94
N GLY A 22 -9.74 -1.60 -35.10
CA GLY A 22 -10.82 -2.38 -34.49
C GLY A 22 -10.34 -3.45 -33.48
N GLU A 23 -9.13 -3.32 -32.92
CA GLU A 23 -8.55 -4.26 -31.96
C GLU A 23 -9.12 -4.03 -30.56
N LYS A 24 -10.32 -4.57 -30.30
CA LYS A 24 -11.07 -4.36 -29.04
C LYS A 24 -10.29 -4.78 -27.79
N GLU A 25 -9.61 -5.92 -27.82
CA GLU A 25 -8.79 -6.38 -26.68
C GLU A 25 -7.66 -5.37 -26.38
N GLY A 26 -6.96 -4.92 -27.42
CA GLY A 26 -5.95 -3.87 -27.32
C GLY A 26 -6.53 -2.55 -26.80
N GLU A 27 -7.71 -2.15 -27.27
CA GLU A 27 -8.41 -0.93 -26.82
C GLU A 27 -8.67 -0.99 -25.30
N ALA A 28 -9.22 -2.10 -24.82
CA ALA A 28 -9.45 -2.32 -23.40
C ALA A 28 -8.16 -2.32 -22.57
N ALA A 29 -7.10 -2.93 -23.08
CA ALA A 29 -5.79 -2.90 -22.43
C ALA A 29 -5.24 -1.46 -22.34
N SER A 30 -5.37 -0.67 -23.41
CA SER A 30 -4.97 0.74 -23.41
C SER A 30 -5.72 1.56 -22.37
N TYR A 31 -7.03 1.42 -22.31
CA TYR A 31 -7.84 2.12 -21.32
C TYR A 31 -7.49 1.69 -19.89
N GLY A 32 -7.30 0.40 -19.62
CA GLY A 32 -6.88 -0.08 -18.29
C GLY A 32 -5.53 0.49 -17.84
N ASN A 33 -4.59 0.62 -18.77
CA ASN A 33 -3.28 1.24 -18.50
C ASN A 33 -3.41 2.74 -18.19
N LEU A 34 -4.22 3.48 -18.97
CA LEU A 34 -4.52 4.89 -18.69
C LEU A 34 -5.21 5.04 -17.32
N GLY A 35 -6.16 4.17 -17.00
CA GLY A 35 -6.83 4.15 -15.69
C GLY A 35 -5.83 4.02 -14.54
N THR A 36 -4.92 3.05 -14.64
CA THR A 36 -3.85 2.82 -13.65
C THR A 36 -2.88 4.01 -13.56
N LEU A 37 -2.52 4.59 -14.69
CA LEU A 37 -1.66 5.78 -14.75
C LEU A 37 -2.31 6.97 -14.05
N PHE A 38 -3.57 7.29 -14.37
CA PHE A 38 -4.28 8.42 -13.76
C PHE A 38 -4.52 8.21 -12.26
N ARG A 39 -4.78 6.97 -11.82
CA ARG A 39 -4.87 6.66 -10.38
C ARG A 39 -3.55 6.99 -9.68
N SER A 40 -2.43 6.60 -10.28
CA SER A 40 -1.08 6.86 -9.73
C SER A 40 -0.72 8.35 -9.69
N LEU A 41 -1.38 9.16 -10.53
CA LEU A 41 -1.25 10.63 -10.54
C LEU A 41 -2.26 11.33 -9.62
N GLY A 42 -3.08 10.59 -8.87
CA GLY A 42 -4.15 11.15 -8.02
C GLY A 42 -5.33 11.74 -8.81
N ARG A 43 -5.42 11.49 -10.11
CA ARG A 43 -6.50 11.97 -10.99
C ARG A 43 -7.62 10.93 -11.05
N TYR A 44 -8.30 10.75 -9.93
CA TYR A 44 -9.21 9.62 -9.72
C TYR A 44 -10.43 9.60 -10.65
N ASP A 45 -10.99 10.76 -11.02
CA ASP A 45 -12.14 10.81 -11.94
C ASP A 45 -11.79 10.24 -13.32
N LYS A 46 -10.63 10.63 -13.87
CA LYS A 46 -10.12 10.07 -15.13
C LYS A 46 -9.78 8.59 -14.99
N ALA A 47 -9.21 8.20 -13.86
CA ALA A 47 -8.90 6.80 -13.59
C ALA A 47 -10.16 5.93 -13.65
N GLN A 48 -11.25 6.42 -13.06
CA GLN A 48 -12.55 5.75 -13.07
C GLN A 48 -13.09 5.62 -14.50
N GLU A 49 -13.16 6.74 -15.23
CA GLU A 49 -13.68 6.79 -16.60
C GLU A 49 -12.97 5.77 -17.51
N TYR A 50 -11.63 5.75 -17.47
CA TYR A 50 -10.87 4.81 -18.30
C TYR A 50 -11.02 3.36 -17.85
N GLN A 51 -11.11 3.10 -16.55
CA GLN A 51 -11.28 1.74 -16.06
C GLN A 51 -12.69 1.19 -16.37
N GLU A 52 -13.73 2.03 -16.34
CA GLU A 52 -15.08 1.70 -16.76
C GLU A 52 -15.18 1.44 -18.27
N LYS A 53 -14.50 2.25 -19.10
CA LYS A 53 -14.38 1.98 -20.55
C LYS A 53 -13.70 0.64 -20.84
N ALA A 54 -12.60 0.36 -20.14
CA ALA A 54 -11.91 -0.94 -20.26
C ALA A 54 -12.82 -2.10 -19.85
N LEU A 55 -13.58 -1.94 -18.76
CA LEU A 55 -14.53 -2.94 -18.28
C LEU A 55 -15.63 -3.20 -19.32
N ALA A 56 -16.25 -2.15 -19.86
CA ALA A 56 -17.33 -2.26 -20.84
C ALA A 56 -16.90 -3.05 -22.08
N ILE A 57 -15.70 -2.78 -22.62
CA ILE A 57 -15.17 -3.50 -23.78
C ILE A 57 -14.86 -4.97 -23.43
N ARG A 58 -14.29 -5.24 -22.25
CA ARG A 58 -13.98 -6.62 -21.83
C ARG A 58 -15.25 -7.46 -21.65
N ILE A 59 -16.34 -6.85 -21.18
CA ILE A 59 -17.66 -7.47 -21.17
C ILE A 59 -18.17 -7.71 -22.60
N GLU A 60 -18.05 -6.71 -23.49
CA GLU A 60 -18.47 -6.80 -24.91
C GLU A 60 -17.80 -7.98 -25.63
N ILE A 61 -16.51 -8.21 -25.39
CA ILE A 61 -15.73 -9.29 -26.02
C ILE A 61 -15.68 -10.59 -25.21
N CYS A 62 -16.43 -10.68 -24.10
CA CYS A 62 -16.45 -11.83 -23.20
C CYS A 62 -15.08 -12.21 -22.59
N ASP A 63 -14.17 -11.24 -22.41
CA ASP A 63 -12.88 -11.43 -21.75
C ASP A 63 -13.03 -11.44 -20.23
N LYS A 64 -13.26 -12.64 -19.66
CA LYS A 64 -13.48 -12.83 -18.22
C LYS A 64 -12.26 -12.51 -17.36
N GLU A 65 -11.04 -12.84 -17.82
CA GLU A 65 -9.83 -12.55 -17.05
C GLU A 65 -9.64 -11.04 -16.95
N GLY A 66 -9.84 -10.35 -18.07
CA GLY A 66 -9.86 -8.92 -18.12
C GLY A 66 -10.96 -8.26 -17.30
N GLU A 67 -12.19 -8.78 -17.37
CA GLU A 67 -13.33 -8.28 -16.59
C GLU A 67 -12.96 -8.27 -15.10
N ALA A 68 -12.41 -9.39 -14.60
CA ALA A 68 -11.93 -9.50 -13.23
C ALA A 68 -10.78 -8.54 -12.92
N ALA A 69 -9.85 -8.33 -13.84
CA ALA A 69 -8.77 -7.35 -13.68
C ALA A 69 -9.31 -5.92 -13.57
N SER A 70 -10.29 -5.56 -14.41
CA SER A 70 -10.93 -4.24 -14.40
C SER A 70 -11.69 -3.98 -13.11
N TYR A 71 -12.46 -4.95 -12.62
CA TYR A 71 -13.11 -4.86 -11.32
C TYR A 71 -12.10 -4.73 -10.18
N GLY A 72 -11.02 -5.50 -10.19
CA GLY A 72 -9.95 -5.37 -9.18
C GLY A 72 -9.32 -3.98 -9.17
N ASN A 73 -9.14 -3.36 -10.35
CA ASN A 73 -8.60 -2.01 -10.49
C ASN A 73 -9.59 -0.93 -10.01
N LEU A 74 -10.89 -1.08 -10.29
CA LEU A 74 -11.94 -0.21 -9.75
C LEU A 74 -12.01 -0.34 -8.22
N GLY A 75 -11.91 -1.55 -7.68
CA GLY A 75 -11.84 -1.78 -6.25
C GLY A 75 -10.69 -0.98 -5.60
N ALA A 76 -9.49 -1.08 -6.17
CA ALA A 76 -8.32 -0.33 -5.69
C ALA A 76 -8.42 1.20 -5.90
N LEU A 77 -9.20 1.64 -6.89
CA LEU A 77 -9.50 3.06 -7.09
C LEU A 77 -10.44 3.59 -5.99
N PHE A 78 -11.53 2.88 -5.71
CA PHE A 78 -12.49 3.29 -4.66
C PHE A 78 -11.89 3.20 -3.26
N GLU A 79 -10.98 2.25 -3.05
CA GLU A 79 -10.10 2.18 -1.89
C GLU A 79 -9.28 3.47 -1.71
N SER A 80 -8.63 3.95 -2.78
CA SER A 80 -7.85 5.21 -2.75
C SER A 80 -8.73 6.45 -2.49
N LEU A 81 -10.02 6.37 -2.82
CA LEU A 81 -11.02 7.41 -2.56
C LEU A 81 -11.67 7.30 -1.17
N GLY A 82 -11.30 6.30 -0.35
CA GLY A 82 -11.93 6.05 0.96
C GLY A 82 -13.37 5.54 0.87
N ARG A 83 -13.82 5.08 -0.31
CA ARG A 83 -15.17 4.56 -0.54
C ARG A 83 -15.16 3.04 -0.41
N TYR A 84 -14.99 2.57 0.82
CA TYR A 84 -14.71 1.17 1.12
C TYR A 84 -15.83 0.21 0.72
N ASP A 85 -17.11 0.59 0.84
CA ASP A 85 -18.25 -0.25 0.41
C ASP A 85 -18.18 -0.58 -1.08
N LYS A 86 -17.87 0.42 -1.91
CA LYS A 86 -17.68 0.22 -3.36
C LYS A 86 -16.44 -0.59 -3.65
N ALA A 87 -15.36 -0.34 -2.90
CA ALA A 87 -14.13 -1.11 -3.05
C ALA A 87 -14.39 -2.60 -2.81
N GLN A 88 -15.16 -2.93 -1.76
CA GLN A 88 -15.58 -4.29 -1.44
C GLN A 88 -16.37 -4.92 -2.59
N GLU A 89 -17.44 -4.26 -3.04
CA GLU A 89 -18.31 -4.75 -4.11
C GLU A 89 -17.49 -5.13 -5.36
N TYR A 90 -16.57 -4.27 -5.77
CA TYR A 90 -15.75 -4.53 -6.95
C TYR A 90 -14.70 -5.63 -6.72
N GLN A 91 -14.09 -5.73 -5.54
CA GLN A 91 -13.16 -6.83 -5.24
C GLN A 91 -13.89 -8.19 -5.16
N GLU A 92 -15.12 -8.22 -4.66
CA GLU A 92 -15.97 -9.42 -4.62
C GLU A 92 -16.38 -9.86 -6.03
N LYS A 93 -16.78 -8.93 -6.91
CA LYS A 93 -17.03 -9.24 -8.33
C LYS A 93 -15.79 -9.82 -9.02
N ALA A 94 -14.61 -9.22 -8.80
CA ALA A 94 -13.36 -9.74 -9.33
C ALA A 94 -13.06 -11.16 -8.80
N LEU A 95 -13.27 -11.38 -7.49
CA LEU A 95 -13.07 -12.68 -6.86
C LEU A 95 -14.00 -13.75 -7.44
N ALA A 96 -15.29 -13.45 -7.60
CA ALA A 96 -16.29 -14.38 -8.13
C ALA A 96 -15.88 -14.89 -9.52
N ILE A 97 -15.49 -13.99 -10.43
CA ILE A 97 -15.02 -14.35 -11.77
C ILE A 97 -13.74 -15.20 -11.70
N ARG A 98 -12.79 -14.82 -10.84
CA ARG A 98 -11.53 -15.59 -10.66
C ARG A 98 -11.77 -16.98 -10.07
N ILE A 99 -12.82 -17.16 -9.28
CA ILE A 99 -13.27 -18.47 -8.79
C ILE A 99 -13.85 -19.29 -9.94
N GLU A 100 -14.77 -18.71 -10.71
CA GLU A 100 -15.40 -19.34 -11.88
C GLU A 100 -14.36 -19.83 -12.91
N MET A 101 -13.35 -19.01 -13.18
CA MET A 101 -12.26 -19.34 -14.10
C MET A 101 -11.24 -20.33 -13.53
N GLY A 102 -11.28 -20.65 -12.23
CA GLY A 102 -10.22 -21.41 -11.58
C GLY A 102 -8.87 -20.68 -11.51
N ASN A 103 -8.82 -19.35 -11.69
CA ASN A 103 -7.60 -18.56 -11.64
C ASN A 103 -7.10 -18.39 -10.19
N ARG A 104 -6.39 -19.42 -9.70
CA ARG A 104 -5.88 -19.49 -8.32
C ARG A 104 -4.99 -18.29 -7.95
N LYS A 105 -4.13 -17.84 -8.86
CA LYS A 105 -3.27 -16.68 -8.63
C LYS A 105 -4.11 -15.42 -8.45
N GLY A 106 -5.10 -15.20 -9.30
CA GLY A 106 -6.06 -14.11 -9.18
C GLY A 106 -6.85 -14.18 -7.88
N GLN A 107 -7.37 -15.35 -7.51
CA GLN A 107 -8.12 -15.56 -6.25
C GLN A 107 -7.29 -15.09 -5.04
N ALA A 108 -6.02 -15.50 -4.96
CA ALA A 108 -5.13 -15.08 -3.88
C ALA A 108 -4.96 -13.55 -3.80
N VAL A 109 -4.84 -12.88 -4.95
CA VAL A 109 -4.75 -11.41 -5.01
C VAL A 109 -6.05 -10.76 -4.53
N SER A 110 -7.20 -11.23 -4.99
CA SER A 110 -8.51 -10.69 -4.55
C SER A 110 -8.73 -10.87 -3.05
N TYR A 111 -8.42 -12.06 -2.52
CA TYR A 111 -8.50 -12.30 -1.08
C TYR A 111 -7.54 -11.41 -0.28
N ALA A 112 -6.32 -11.18 -0.76
CA ALA A 112 -5.39 -10.26 -0.11
C ALA A 112 -5.87 -8.80 -0.13
N ASN A 113 -6.53 -8.37 -1.22
CA ASN A 113 -7.13 -7.04 -1.31
C ASN A 113 -8.31 -6.89 -0.34
N LEU A 114 -9.22 -7.88 -0.29
CA LEU A 114 -10.31 -7.90 0.69
C LEU A 114 -9.78 -7.89 2.12
N GLY A 115 -8.77 -8.70 2.44
CA GLY A 115 -8.15 -8.70 3.76
C GLY A 115 -7.54 -7.33 4.14
N THR A 116 -7.02 -6.60 3.16
CA THR A 116 -6.53 -5.23 3.38
C THR A 116 -7.68 -4.28 3.68
N LEU A 117 -8.76 -4.38 2.92
CA LEU A 117 -9.96 -3.57 3.06
C LEU A 117 -10.60 -3.74 4.45
N PHE A 118 -10.86 -4.97 4.86
CA PHE A 118 -11.38 -5.27 6.21
C PHE A 118 -10.42 -4.85 7.31
N GLY A 119 -9.11 -4.90 7.06
CA GLY A 119 -8.10 -4.39 7.98
C GLY A 119 -8.26 -2.89 8.26
N TRP A 120 -8.57 -2.07 7.24
CA TRP A 120 -8.81 -0.64 7.44
C TRP A 120 -10.17 -0.32 8.06
N LEU A 121 -11.17 -1.17 7.83
CA LEU A 121 -12.47 -1.07 8.53
C LEU A 121 -12.36 -1.44 10.02
N GLY A 122 -11.21 -1.97 10.46
CA GLY A 122 -11.01 -2.44 11.84
C GLY A 122 -11.60 -3.83 12.10
N GLU A 123 -12.16 -4.47 11.07
CA GLU A 123 -12.71 -5.83 11.10
C GLU A 123 -11.58 -6.85 11.00
N HIS A 124 -10.77 -6.92 12.06
CA HIS A 124 -9.53 -7.69 12.06
C HIS A 124 -9.73 -9.19 11.85
N ASP A 125 -10.81 -9.77 12.39
CA ASP A 125 -11.07 -11.22 12.28
C ASP A 125 -11.35 -11.62 10.82
N GLU A 126 -12.24 -10.90 10.13
CA GLU A 126 -12.48 -11.03 8.69
C GLU A 126 -11.20 -10.80 7.89
N ALA A 127 -10.43 -9.76 8.22
CA ALA A 127 -9.16 -9.49 7.56
C ALA A 127 -8.18 -10.67 7.66
N PHE A 128 -8.03 -11.28 8.84
CA PHE A 128 -7.21 -12.48 9.03
C PHE A 128 -7.72 -13.66 8.20
N ARG A 129 -9.04 -13.92 8.19
CA ARG A 129 -9.63 -15.00 7.39
C ARG A 129 -9.31 -14.86 5.91
N TYR A 130 -9.41 -13.64 5.37
CA TYR A 130 -9.09 -13.35 3.98
C TYR A 130 -7.60 -13.51 3.68
N PHE A 131 -6.72 -13.04 4.56
CA PHE A 131 -5.28 -13.25 4.39
C PHE A 131 -4.86 -14.72 4.50
N ASP A 132 -5.45 -15.48 5.41
CA ASP A 132 -5.19 -16.92 5.54
C ASP A 132 -5.64 -17.68 4.29
N ALA A 133 -6.82 -17.34 3.73
CA ALA A 133 -7.26 -17.88 2.44
C ALA A 133 -6.27 -17.53 1.31
N ALA A 134 -5.85 -16.26 1.21
CA ALA A 134 -4.87 -15.83 0.21
C ALA A 134 -3.54 -16.57 0.35
N LEU A 135 -3.07 -16.75 1.59
CA LEU A 135 -1.80 -17.39 1.91
C LEU A 135 -1.84 -18.89 1.59
N LEU A 136 -2.94 -19.57 1.93
CA LEU A 136 -3.16 -20.99 1.61
C LEU A 136 -3.07 -21.23 0.11
N ILE A 137 -3.79 -20.42 -0.68
CA ILE A 137 -3.77 -20.52 -2.14
C ILE A 137 -2.36 -20.26 -2.68
N THR A 138 -1.73 -19.19 -2.23
CA THR A 138 -0.40 -18.79 -2.69
C THR A 138 0.66 -19.85 -2.42
N LYS A 139 0.62 -20.49 -1.25
CA LYS A 139 1.47 -21.64 -0.91
C LYS A 139 1.18 -22.83 -1.82
N SER A 140 -0.09 -23.14 -2.07
CA SER A 140 -0.48 -24.27 -2.94
C SER A 140 0.03 -24.13 -4.38
N ILE A 141 0.09 -22.91 -4.92
CA ILE A 141 0.58 -22.64 -6.27
C ILE A 141 2.08 -22.28 -6.32
N GLY A 142 2.78 -22.29 -5.18
CA GLY A 142 4.21 -21.96 -5.10
C GLY A 142 4.57 -20.50 -5.41
N CYS A 143 3.63 -19.56 -5.37
CA CYS A 143 3.88 -18.16 -5.75
C CYS A 143 4.57 -17.36 -4.62
N ARG A 144 5.87 -17.56 -4.46
CA ARG A 144 6.69 -16.95 -3.38
C ARG A 144 6.57 -15.43 -3.31
N ARG A 145 6.51 -14.74 -4.46
CA ARG A 145 6.39 -13.27 -4.48
C ARG A 145 5.11 -12.79 -3.82
N THR A 146 3.97 -13.38 -4.18
CA THR A 146 2.68 -13.07 -3.55
C THR A 146 2.67 -13.46 -2.07
N GLU A 147 3.37 -14.54 -1.71
CA GLU A 147 3.47 -15.00 -0.32
C GLU A 147 4.13 -13.94 0.56
N ALA A 148 5.22 -13.33 0.06
CA ALA A 148 5.89 -12.24 0.76
C ALA A 148 5.00 -11.01 0.92
N ILE A 149 4.23 -10.65 -0.11
CA ILE A 149 3.28 -9.53 -0.06
C ILE A 149 2.22 -9.79 1.02
N ILE A 150 1.64 -10.98 1.05
CA ILE A 150 0.61 -11.34 2.04
C ILE A 150 1.20 -11.34 3.46
N TYR A 151 2.41 -11.87 3.65
CA TYR A 151 3.09 -11.78 4.94
C TYR A 151 3.35 -10.35 5.39
N GLY A 152 3.74 -9.45 4.48
CA GLY A 152 3.88 -8.03 4.78
C GLY A 152 2.56 -7.40 5.23
N LYS A 153 1.46 -7.68 4.52
CA LYS A 153 0.11 -7.20 4.88
C LYS A 153 -0.37 -7.77 6.22
N LEU A 154 -0.16 -9.06 6.48
CA LEU A 154 -0.45 -9.70 7.77
C LEU A 154 0.36 -9.06 8.91
N ALA A 155 1.63 -8.73 8.66
CA ALA A 155 2.45 -8.06 9.65
C ALA A 155 1.81 -6.72 10.05
N VAL A 156 1.49 -5.87 9.07
CA VAL A 156 0.78 -4.60 9.27
C VAL A 156 -0.53 -4.78 10.04
N LEU A 157 -1.33 -5.79 9.69
CA LEU A 157 -2.57 -6.10 10.41
C LEU A 157 -2.30 -6.45 11.89
N PHE A 158 -1.36 -7.34 12.17
CA PHE A 158 -0.99 -7.69 13.56
C PHE A 158 -0.46 -6.49 14.34
N PHE A 159 0.30 -5.59 13.71
CA PHE A 159 0.76 -4.37 14.35
C PHE A 159 -0.40 -3.44 14.69
N SER A 160 -1.34 -3.26 13.77
CA SER A 160 -2.53 -2.43 13.99
C SER A 160 -3.42 -2.98 15.13
N SER A 161 -3.47 -4.30 15.30
CA SER A 161 -4.18 -4.95 16.40
C SER A 161 -3.36 -5.08 17.70
N GLY A 162 -2.20 -4.41 17.80
CA GLY A 162 -1.33 -4.43 19.00
C GLY A 162 -0.55 -5.74 19.24
N LYS A 163 -0.64 -6.72 18.34
CA LYS A 163 0.00 -8.04 18.44
C LYS A 163 1.41 -8.01 17.83
N PHE A 164 2.27 -7.16 18.38
CA PHE A 164 3.59 -6.82 17.84
C PHE A 164 4.51 -8.01 17.58
N LEU A 165 4.60 -8.97 18.50
CA LEU A 165 5.47 -10.16 18.34
C LEU A 165 5.08 -11.01 17.13
N LYS A 166 3.77 -11.17 16.87
CA LYS A 166 3.28 -11.89 15.69
C LYS A 166 3.57 -11.10 14.42
N GLY A 167 3.35 -9.78 14.43
CA GLY A 167 3.69 -8.95 13.29
C GLY A 167 5.17 -9.04 12.92
N ASP A 168 6.07 -9.02 13.91
CA ASP A 168 7.52 -9.13 13.69
C ASP A 168 7.89 -10.50 13.06
N ASP A 169 7.22 -11.59 13.44
CA ASP A 169 7.41 -12.91 12.83
C ASP A 169 6.99 -12.95 11.35
N TYR A 170 5.80 -12.42 11.04
CA TYR A 170 5.31 -12.35 9.66
C TYR A 170 6.19 -11.46 8.78
N LEU A 171 6.66 -10.34 9.31
CA LEU A 171 7.58 -9.47 8.59
C LEU A 171 8.92 -10.16 8.32
N LYS A 172 9.47 -10.91 9.28
CA LYS A 172 10.69 -11.73 9.08
C LYS A 172 10.49 -12.75 7.96
N LYS A 173 9.32 -13.42 7.91
CA LYS A 173 8.97 -14.34 6.81
C LYS A 173 8.94 -13.62 5.47
N ALA A 174 8.29 -12.47 5.38
CA ALA A 174 8.21 -11.67 4.15
C ALA A 174 9.62 -11.29 3.64
N ARG A 175 10.45 -10.72 4.53
CA ARG A 175 11.84 -10.32 4.23
C ARG A 175 12.71 -11.49 3.77
N GLY A 176 12.61 -12.63 4.46
CA GLY A 176 13.36 -13.83 4.10
C GLY A 176 13.05 -14.33 2.68
N ILE A 177 11.82 -14.13 2.21
CA ILE A 177 11.44 -14.44 0.83
C ILE A 177 11.98 -13.38 -0.13
N ARG A 178 11.73 -12.09 0.15
CA ARG A 178 12.14 -10.99 -0.73
C ARG A 178 13.65 -10.96 -0.95
N MET A 179 14.44 -11.22 0.09
CA MET A 179 15.90 -11.33 0.00
C MET A 179 16.34 -12.43 -0.97
N LYS A 180 15.70 -13.61 -0.91
CA LYS A 180 15.99 -14.72 -1.85
C LYS A 180 15.59 -14.39 -3.29
N LEU A 181 14.55 -13.59 -3.46
CA LEU A 181 14.05 -13.17 -4.78
C LEU A 181 14.77 -11.93 -5.35
N GLY A 182 15.61 -11.25 -4.57
CA GLY A 182 16.17 -9.95 -4.94
C GLY A 182 15.12 -8.84 -5.09
N ASP A 183 13.97 -8.95 -4.40
CA ASP A 183 12.88 -7.96 -4.47
C ASP A 183 13.20 -6.71 -3.64
N ARG A 184 14.00 -5.82 -4.24
CA ARG A 184 14.42 -4.54 -3.64
C ARG A 184 13.25 -3.62 -3.33
N GLY A 185 12.23 -3.61 -4.20
CA GLY A 185 11.04 -2.77 -3.98
C GLY A 185 10.28 -3.22 -2.73
N GLY A 186 10.04 -4.53 -2.60
CA GLY A 186 9.40 -5.07 -1.39
C GLY A 186 10.27 -4.93 -0.14
N GLU A 187 11.60 -4.98 -0.26
CA GLU A 187 12.52 -4.73 0.87
C GLU A 187 12.37 -3.29 1.41
N ALA A 188 12.24 -2.31 0.52
CA ALA A 188 12.00 -0.92 0.91
C ALA A 188 10.66 -0.76 1.65
N GLU A 189 9.61 -1.42 1.16
CA GLU A 189 8.30 -1.42 1.81
C GLU A 189 8.34 -2.03 3.23
N ASP A 190 9.12 -3.09 3.43
CA ASP A 190 9.33 -3.67 4.76
C ASP A 190 10.03 -2.72 5.72
N TYR A 191 11.04 -2.00 5.23
CA TYR A 191 11.71 -0.98 6.04
C TYR A 191 10.78 0.19 6.36
N ARG A 192 9.94 0.63 5.41
CA ARG A 192 8.92 1.64 5.69
C ARG A 192 7.97 1.18 6.79
N ASN A 193 7.44 -0.03 6.68
CA ASN A 193 6.55 -0.60 7.68
C ASN A 193 7.23 -0.60 9.05
N LEU A 194 8.46 -1.12 9.15
CA LEU A 194 9.26 -1.08 10.39
C LEU A 194 9.44 0.33 10.93
N GLY A 195 9.70 1.30 10.07
CA GLY A 195 9.80 2.71 10.43
C GLY A 195 8.53 3.21 11.10
N VAL A 196 7.38 2.98 10.46
CA VAL A 196 6.07 3.39 10.98
C VAL A 196 5.75 2.70 12.32
N ILE A 197 6.04 1.41 12.44
CA ILE A 197 5.75 0.63 13.65
C ILE A 197 6.68 1.01 14.80
N SER A 198 7.98 1.15 14.55
CA SER A 198 8.93 1.61 15.57
C SER A 198 8.56 3.01 16.07
N PHE A 199 8.06 3.88 15.19
CA PHE A 199 7.50 5.17 15.59
C PHE A 199 6.30 5.02 16.53
N GLN A 200 5.34 4.15 16.19
CA GLN A 200 4.18 3.85 17.05
C GLN A 200 4.59 3.27 18.40
N ARG A 201 5.70 2.53 18.47
CA ARG A 201 6.28 1.99 19.72
C ARG A 201 7.10 3.02 20.51
N GLY A 202 7.28 4.24 20.02
CA GLY A 202 8.13 5.27 20.62
C GLY A 202 9.63 5.05 20.42
N GLU A 203 10.03 4.13 19.56
CA GLU A 203 11.42 3.83 19.21
C GLU A 203 11.91 4.76 18.08
N TYR A 204 11.87 6.07 18.30
CA TYR A 204 12.05 7.09 17.26
C TYR A 204 13.38 6.96 16.48
N THR A 205 14.49 6.65 17.14
CA THR A 205 15.79 6.44 16.48
C THR A 205 15.75 5.26 15.51
N LYS A 206 15.18 4.12 15.92
CA LYS A 206 15.03 2.95 15.03
C LYS A 206 14.08 3.27 13.88
N ALA A 207 13.02 4.01 14.18
CA ALA A 207 12.04 4.43 13.19
C ALA A 207 12.69 5.22 12.05
N GLN A 208 13.52 6.22 12.41
CA GLN A 208 14.27 7.01 11.45
C GLN A 208 15.25 6.16 10.64
N GLU A 209 16.05 5.30 11.28
CA GLU A 209 16.99 4.41 10.59
C GLU A 209 16.31 3.52 9.55
N TYR A 210 15.12 3.00 9.87
CA TYR A 210 14.37 2.17 8.93
C TYR A 210 13.82 2.98 7.76
N LEU A 211 13.26 4.17 7.99
CA LEU A 211 12.81 5.03 6.90
C LEU A 211 13.96 5.49 5.99
N GLU A 212 15.13 5.80 6.55
CA GLU A 212 16.33 6.14 5.78
C GLU A 212 16.81 4.97 4.92
N LYS A 213 16.73 3.73 5.43
CA LYS A 213 17.01 2.52 4.63
C LYS A 213 16.02 2.36 3.49
N ALA A 214 14.72 2.55 3.74
CA ALA A 214 13.69 2.51 2.70
C ALA A 214 13.94 3.56 1.61
N LEU A 215 14.19 4.82 2.01
CA LEU A 215 14.53 5.92 1.11
C LEU A 215 15.77 5.62 0.27
N GLY A 216 16.84 5.10 0.88
CA GLY A 216 18.07 4.75 0.17
C GLY A 216 17.87 3.68 -0.91
N ILE A 217 16.91 2.77 -0.72
CA ILE A 217 16.53 1.79 -1.74
C ILE A 217 15.74 2.47 -2.87
N HIS A 218 14.72 3.26 -2.53
CA HIS A 218 13.89 3.95 -3.53
C HIS A 218 14.68 4.93 -4.39
N LEU A 219 15.64 5.67 -3.82
CA LEU A 219 16.55 6.55 -4.56
C LEU A 219 17.36 5.77 -5.61
N LYS A 220 17.88 4.59 -5.26
CA LYS A 220 18.62 3.74 -6.20
C LYS A 220 17.72 3.19 -7.32
N MET A 221 16.44 3.01 -7.03
CA MET A 221 15.44 2.54 -8.00
C MET A 221 14.82 3.68 -8.84
N GLY A 222 15.00 4.95 -8.43
CA GLY A 222 14.40 6.12 -9.07
C GLY A 222 12.88 6.20 -8.89
N HIS A 223 12.35 5.66 -7.79
CA HIS A 223 10.92 5.62 -7.48
C HIS A 223 10.46 6.94 -6.84
N ARG A 224 10.39 8.03 -7.63
CA ARG A 224 10.15 9.40 -7.13
C ARG A 224 8.91 9.59 -6.24
N ALA A 225 7.82 8.87 -6.52
CA ALA A 225 6.62 8.94 -5.69
C ALA A 225 6.85 8.33 -4.30
N GLU A 226 7.53 7.19 -4.27
CA GLU A 226 7.91 6.51 -3.02
C GLU A 226 8.96 7.33 -2.26
N GLU A 227 9.95 7.92 -2.94
CA GLU A 227 10.91 8.84 -2.33
C GLU A 227 10.22 10.00 -1.60
N ALA A 228 9.25 10.65 -2.26
CA ALA A 228 8.49 11.75 -1.66
C ALA A 228 7.69 11.29 -0.44
N LEU A 229 7.13 10.09 -0.50
CA LEU A 229 6.41 9.49 0.62
C LEU A 229 7.36 9.24 1.82
N GLU A 230 8.55 8.67 1.59
CA GLU A 230 9.54 8.47 2.64
C GLU A 230 9.98 9.80 3.27
N TYR A 231 10.25 10.83 2.45
CA TYR A 231 10.57 12.16 2.96
C TYR A 231 9.46 12.72 3.85
N SER A 232 8.19 12.54 3.46
CA SER A 232 7.04 12.97 4.27
C SER A 232 6.98 12.25 5.61
N TYR A 233 7.23 10.94 5.63
CA TYR A 233 7.28 10.17 6.87
C TYR A 233 8.42 10.65 7.78
N ILE A 234 9.64 10.76 7.25
CA ILE A 234 10.81 11.23 8.01
C ILE A 234 10.57 12.63 8.58
N ALA A 235 10.05 13.56 7.76
CA ALA A 235 9.73 14.92 8.20
C ALA A 235 8.70 14.93 9.35
N THR A 236 7.68 14.08 9.26
CA THR A 236 6.66 13.93 10.31
C THR A 236 7.28 13.44 11.62
N GLN A 237 8.18 12.47 11.56
CA GLN A 237 8.88 11.96 12.75
C GLN A 237 9.74 13.05 13.41
N ILE A 238 10.56 13.76 12.62
CA ILE A 238 11.43 14.85 13.12
C ILE A 238 10.60 15.95 13.80
N MET A 239 9.44 16.31 13.23
CA MET A 239 8.55 17.31 13.83
C MET A 239 8.00 16.87 15.19
N VAL A 240 7.63 15.59 15.33
CA VAL A 240 7.11 15.03 16.59
C VAL A 240 8.21 14.96 17.64
N ASP A 241 9.39 14.45 17.31
CA ASP A 241 10.55 14.41 18.21
C ASP A 241 10.91 15.82 18.70
N SER A 242 10.91 16.79 17.80
CA SER A 242 11.18 18.20 18.13
C SER A 242 10.11 18.85 19.00
N LYS A 243 8.86 18.39 18.95
CA LYS A 243 7.78 18.84 19.85
C LYS A 243 7.92 18.19 21.23
N MET A 244 8.21 16.89 21.28
CA MET A 244 8.45 16.15 22.52
C MET A 244 9.66 16.69 23.29
N LEU A 245 10.76 16.98 22.59
CA LEU A 245 11.96 17.61 23.18
C LEU A 245 11.67 19.02 23.72
N ARG A 246 10.80 19.79 23.06
CA ARG A 246 10.38 21.12 23.56
C ARG A 246 9.51 21.03 24.81
N GLY A 247 8.56 20.10 24.85
CA GLY A 247 7.74 19.84 26.04
C GLY A 247 8.58 19.42 27.24
N HIS A 248 9.51 18.46 27.05
CA HIS A 248 10.43 18.06 28.12
C HIS A 248 11.37 19.19 28.57
N ARG A 249 11.86 20.05 27.67
CA ARG A 249 12.64 21.24 28.07
C ARG A 249 11.80 22.21 28.91
N GLN A 250 10.54 22.45 28.54
CA GLN A 250 9.65 23.32 29.31
C GLN A 250 9.35 22.75 30.70
N ASP A 251 9.08 21.45 30.82
CA ASP A 251 8.87 20.80 32.13
C ASP A 251 10.10 20.88 33.04
N VAL A 252 11.31 20.74 32.47
CA VAL A 252 12.57 20.87 33.22
C VAL A 252 12.81 22.32 33.66
N VAL A 253 12.50 23.30 32.81
CA VAL A 253 12.60 24.73 33.16
C VAL A 253 11.59 25.08 34.27
N VAL A 254 10.34 24.67 34.15
CA VAL A 254 9.30 24.88 35.18
C VAL A 254 9.68 24.24 36.51
N LYS A 255 10.19 22.99 36.49
CA LYS A 255 10.68 22.33 37.72
C LYS A 255 11.88 23.06 38.33
N LYS A 256 12.83 23.54 37.51
CA LYS A 256 13.98 24.34 38.01
C LYS A 256 13.53 25.66 38.63
N GLU A 257 12.59 26.38 38.02
CA GLU A 257 12.06 27.63 38.57
C GLU A 257 11.30 27.43 39.88
N ALA A 258 10.52 26.33 40.00
CA ALA A 258 9.84 25.98 41.23
C ALA A 258 10.82 25.68 42.38
N ILE A 259 11.92 24.97 42.10
CA ILE A 259 12.99 24.70 43.07
C ILE A 259 13.68 26.00 43.50
N ILE A 260 13.98 26.91 42.56
CA ILE A 260 14.62 28.20 42.86
C ILE A 260 13.71 29.09 43.72
N ARG A 261 12.39 29.12 43.46
CA ARG A 261 11.41 29.87 44.26
C ARG A 261 11.25 29.28 45.67
N GLY A 262 11.22 27.95 45.80
CA GLY A 262 11.18 27.27 47.10
C GLY A 262 12.41 27.57 47.97
N LEU A 263 13.61 27.61 47.37
CA LEU A 263 14.86 27.95 48.07
C LEU A 263 14.94 29.42 48.51
N HIS A 264 14.22 30.34 47.85
CA HIS A 264 14.14 31.75 48.26
C HIS A 264 13.15 31.97 49.42
N GLN A 265 12.11 31.15 49.52
CA GLN A 265 11.14 31.24 50.61
C GLN A 265 11.63 30.62 51.92
N SER A 266 12.57 29.67 51.89
CA SER A 266 13.16 29.07 53.10
C SER A 266 14.31 29.87 53.73
N LYS A 267 14.65 31.05 53.18
CA LYS A 267 15.74 31.94 53.64
C LYS A 267 15.24 33.27 54.23
N ARG A 268 13.94 33.41 54.46
CA ARG A 268 13.33 34.49 55.25
C ARG A 268 12.81 33.92 56.56
#